data_AF-A0A922M7W4-F1
#
_entry.id   AF-A0A922M7W4-F1
#
_cell.length_a   1.000
_cell.length_b   1.000
_cell.length_c   1.000
_cell.angle_alpha   90.00
_cell.angle_beta   90.00
_cell.angle_gamma   90.00
#
_symmetry.space_group_name_H-M   'P 1'
#
loop_
_entity.id
_entity.type
_entity.pdbx_description
1 polymer ?
#
loop_
_entity_poly.entity_id
_entity_poly.type
_entity_poly.pdbx_seq_one_letter_code
_entity_poly.pdbx_strand_id
1 'polypeptide(L)'
;MLCFGTYHSGPLPINAFIEGCLDPPCVFPQNTYAVINVIFRAPRTIHTMTTHATAFMLFPILYPLGEARHTCNYLTNTYCPLVQDEIVQYTLQMFIQPSFPVGTSLPVEFRITDDTNTSLMCIRVPLTVAPPLPALSDDVSARNVTHVQS
;
A
#
# COMPACT_ATOMS: atom_id res chain seq x y z
N MET A 1 20.69 -0.40 -6.20
CA MET A 1 19.78 0.19 -7.21
C MET A 1 18.82 1.10 -6.44
N LEU A 2 19.01 2.42 -6.57
CA LEU A 2 18.13 3.43 -5.96
C LEU A 2 16.89 3.59 -6.85
N CYS A 3 15.79 4.17 -6.35
CA CYS A 3 14.77 4.73 -7.24
C CYS A 3 15.38 5.92 -8.00
N PHE A 4 16.14 5.63 -9.06
CA PHE A 4 16.55 6.66 -10.01
C PHE A 4 15.33 7.05 -10.83
N GLY A 5 14.96 8.34 -10.79
CA GLY A 5 13.81 8.88 -11.55
C GLY A 5 12.51 9.07 -10.75
N THR A 6 12.55 8.90 -9.43
CA THR A 6 11.44 9.27 -8.53
C THR A 6 11.60 10.68 -7.97
N TYR A 7 10.54 11.23 -7.38
CA TYR A 7 10.50 12.60 -6.86
C TYR A 7 11.34 12.72 -5.59
N HIS A 8 11.35 11.67 -4.76
CA HIS A 8 12.32 11.49 -3.69
C HIS A 8 13.34 10.42 -4.05
N SER A 9 14.59 10.58 -3.60
CA SER A 9 15.62 9.56 -3.70
C SER A 9 15.54 8.57 -2.53
N GLY A 10 15.96 7.33 -2.77
CA GLY A 10 16.03 6.26 -1.77
C GLY A 10 16.45 4.94 -2.40
N PRO A 11 16.96 3.98 -1.61
CA PRO A 11 17.24 2.64 -2.11
C PRO A 11 15.94 1.90 -2.44
N LEU A 12 16.00 0.98 -3.40
CA LEU A 12 14.93 0.02 -3.58
C LEU A 12 14.93 -0.96 -2.39
N PRO A 13 13.75 -1.45 -1.97
CA PRO A 13 13.67 -2.55 -1.03
C PRO A 13 14.28 -3.83 -1.64
N ILE A 14 14.57 -4.82 -0.79
CA ILE A 14 14.98 -6.16 -1.23
C ILE A 14 13.86 -6.80 -2.05
N ASN A 15 12.62 -6.63 -1.59
CA ASN A 15 11.44 -7.06 -2.31
C ASN A 15 10.25 -6.14 -2.01
N ALA A 16 9.35 -5.98 -2.98
CA ALA A 16 8.05 -5.37 -2.78
C ALA A 16 7.02 -6.14 -3.59
N PHE A 17 5.96 -6.60 -2.94
CA PHE A 17 4.87 -7.34 -3.54
C PHE A 17 3.55 -6.65 -3.21
N ILE A 18 2.71 -6.48 -4.23
CA ILE A 18 1.41 -5.85 -4.10
C ILE A 18 0.35 -6.93 -4.31
N GLU A 19 -0.50 -7.13 -3.31
CA GLU A 19 -1.53 -8.16 -3.38
C GLU A 19 -2.51 -7.89 -4.54
N GLY A 20 -2.78 -8.93 -5.33
CA GLY A 20 -3.66 -8.83 -6.49
C GLY A 20 -3.07 -8.09 -7.70
N CYS A 21 -1.79 -7.70 -7.67
CA CYS A 21 -1.12 -7.04 -8.79
C CYS A 21 0.13 -7.83 -9.23
N LEU A 22 -0.03 -8.62 -10.30
CA LEU A 22 1.09 -9.33 -10.94
C LEU A 22 1.85 -8.42 -11.91
N ASP A 23 1.12 -7.67 -12.73
CA ASP A 23 1.67 -6.75 -13.72
C ASP A 23 1.03 -5.36 -13.57
N PRO A 24 1.83 -4.27 -13.52
CA PRO A 24 1.28 -2.92 -13.51
C PRO A 24 0.59 -2.54 -14.83
N PRO A 25 -0.43 -1.68 -14.82
CA PRO A 25 -0.93 -0.92 -13.66
C PRO A 25 -1.75 -1.78 -12.70
N CYS A 26 -1.52 -1.59 -11.40
CA CYS A 26 -2.27 -2.27 -10.36
C CYS A 26 -3.69 -1.70 -10.27
N VAL A 27 -4.70 -2.54 -10.42
CA VAL A 27 -6.11 -2.13 -10.42
C VAL A 27 -6.73 -2.39 -9.06
N PHE A 28 -7.19 -1.35 -8.39
CA PHE A 28 -7.87 -1.47 -7.09
C PHE A 28 -9.27 -0.86 -7.12
N PRO A 29 -10.30 -1.63 -6.73
CA PRO A 29 -11.62 -1.11 -6.47
C PRO A 29 -11.61 -0.01 -5.39
N GLN A 30 -12.56 0.90 -5.47
CA GLN A 30 -12.89 1.75 -4.32
C GLN A 30 -13.39 0.92 -3.14
N ASN A 31 -13.24 1.48 -1.93
CA ASN A 31 -13.66 0.87 -0.66
C ASN A 31 -12.93 -0.45 -0.32
N THR A 32 -11.77 -0.69 -0.93
CA THR A 32 -10.89 -1.82 -0.59
C THR A 32 -9.53 -1.31 -0.10
N TYR A 33 -8.64 -2.23 0.27
CA TYR A 33 -7.26 -1.90 0.61
C TYR A 33 -6.31 -2.35 -0.49
N ALA A 34 -5.39 -1.48 -0.89
CA ALA A 34 -4.16 -1.91 -1.54
C ALA A 34 -3.19 -2.36 -0.44
N VAL A 35 -2.82 -3.64 -0.48
CA VAL A 35 -1.90 -4.25 0.50
C VAL A 35 -0.53 -4.43 -0.15
N ILE A 36 0.48 -3.82 0.46
CA ILE A 36 1.85 -3.82 -0.05
C ILE A 36 2.76 -4.45 1.00
N ASN A 37 3.35 -5.58 0.64
CA ASN A 37 4.29 -6.31 1.48
C ASN A 37 5.72 -5.98 1.03
N VAL A 38 6.53 -5.46 1.95
CA VAL A 38 7.87 -4.94 1.68
C VAL A 38 8.88 -5.68 2.53
N ILE A 39 10.02 -6.03 1.93
CA ILE A 39 11.20 -6.53 2.63
C ILE A 39 12.35 -5.57 2.36
N PHE A 40 12.98 -5.04 3.40
CA PHE A 40 14.16 -4.18 3.26
C PHE A 40 15.19 -4.46 4.36
N ARG A 41 16.41 -3.95 4.17
CA ARG A 41 17.47 -4.01 5.19
C ARG A 41 17.58 -2.65 5.87
N ALA A 42 17.57 -2.62 7.20
CA ALA A 42 17.80 -1.41 7.97
C ALA A 42 19.24 -0.91 7.75
N PRO A 43 19.48 0.27 7.15
CA PRO A 43 20.84 0.75 6.86
C PRO A 43 21.57 1.29 8.11
N ARG A 44 20.86 1.43 9.24
CA ARG A 44 21.31 1.94 10.53
C ARG A 44 20.28 1.56 11.59
N THR A 45 20.57 1.84 12.87
CA THR A 45 19.57 1.77 13.94
C THR A 45 18.48 2.81 13.71
N ILE A 46 17.20 2.40 13.81
CA ILE A 46 16.04 3.25 13.51
C ILE A 46 15.02 3.14 14.66
N HIS A 47 14.66 4.28 15.26
CA HIS A 47 13.73 4.30 16.40
C HIS A 47 12.28 4.43 15.98
N THR A 48 12.02 5.24 14.95
CA THR A 48 10.68 5.42 14.40
C THR A 48 10.75 5.49 12.88
N MET A 49 9.65 5.15 12.24
CA MET A 49 9.53 5.20 10.79
C MET A 49 8.17 5.78 10.39
N THR A 50 8.18 6.57 9.33
CA THR A 50 6.96 7.13 8.73
C THR A 50 6.88 6.74 7.26
N THR A 51 5.74 6.19 6.85
CA THR A 51 5.42 5.92 5.45
C THR A 51 4.70 7.11 4.84
N HIS A 52 5.11 7.46 3.64
CA HIS A 52 4.53 8.50 2.80
C HIS A 52 4.03 7.85 1.52
N ALA A 53 2.85 8.24 1.07
CA ALA A 53 2.31 7.88 -0.24
C ALA A 53 2.05 9.16 -1.02
N THR A 54 2.65 9.30 -2.21
CA THR A 54 2.52 10.50 -3.05
C THR A 54 1.99 10.10 -4.42
N ALA A 55 0.82 10.60 -4.78
CA ALA A 55 0.23 10.41 -6.09
C ALA A 55 0.70 11.53 -7.04
N PHE A 56 1.09 11.16 -8.26
CA PHE A 56 1.58 12.08 -9.28
C PHE A 56 0.50 12.34 -10.32
N MET A 57 -0.21 13.46 -10.16
CA MET A 57 -1.13 14.01 -11.17
C MET A 57 -0.44 15.15 -11.92
N LEU A 58 -1.18 16.22 -12.25
CA LEU A 58 -0.59 17.49 -12.71
C LEU A 58 0.44 18.04 -11.71
N PHE A 59 0.23 17.79 -10.42
CA PHE A 59 1.15 18.09 -9.31
C PHE A 59 1.21 16.90 -8.34
N PRO A 60 2.31 16.73 -7.57
CA PRO A 60 2.41 15.70 -6.55
C PRO A 60 1.49 16.01 -5.36
N ILE A 61 0.68 15.02 -4.96
CA ILE A 61 -0.29 15.13 -3.86
C ILE A 61 0.01 14.05 -2.83
N LEU A 62 0.13 14.45 -1.56
CA LEU A 62 0.29 13.51 -0.45
C LEU A 62 -1.04 12.82 -0.16
N TYR A 63 -1.02 11.50 -0.17
CA TYR A 63 -2.15 10.66 0.19
C TYR A 63 -2.24 10.54 1.72
N PRO A 64 -3.41 10.78 2.34
CA PRO A 64 -3.57 10.70 3.78
C PRO A 64 -3.66 9.23 4.24
N LEU A 65 -2.54 8.66 4.69
CA LEU A 65 -2.48 7.28 5.20
C LEU A 65 -3.05 7.11 6.63
N GLY A 66 -3.36 8.20 7.34
CA GLY A 66 -3.82 8.13 8.73
C GLY A 66 -2.83 7.37 9.61
N GLU A 67 -3.33 6.47 10.45
CA GLU A 67 -2.50 5.64 11.34
C GLU A 67 -1.55 4.70 10.58
N ALA A 68 -1.89 4.29 9.35
CA ALA A 68 -1.05 3.43 8.53
C ALA A 68 0.30 4.08 8.14
N ARG A 69 0.45 5.40 8.36
CA ARG A 69 1.73 6.10 8.20
C ARG A 69 2.76 5.68 9.25
N HIS A 70 2.34 5.19 10.43
CA HIS A 70 3.22 4.82 11.53
C HIS A 70 3.81 3.42 11.30
N THR A 71 4.81 3.34 10.41
CA THR A 71 5.36 2.09 9.87
C THR A 71 5.72 1.04 10.92
N CYS A 72 6.28 1.47 12.06
CA CYS A 72 6.66 0.56 13.15
C CYS A 72 5.50 -0.30 13.68
N ASN A 73 4.25 0.18 13.58
CA ASN A 73 3.07 -0.53 14.05
C ASN A 73 2.64 -1.68 13.12
N TYR A 74 3.23 -1.76 11.92
CA TYR A 74 2.84 -2.69 10.87
C TYR A 74 4.02 -3.56 10.39
N LEU A 75 5.06 -3.67 11.22
CA LEU A 75 6.13 -4.64 11.03
C LEU A 75 5.60 -6.03 11.39
N THR A 76 5.95 -7.03 10.58
CA THR A 76 5.37 -8.38 10.71
C THR A 76 6.34 -9.41 11.30
N ASN A 77 7.64 -9.10 11.34
CA ASN A 77 8.67 -10.00 11.85
C ASN A 77 9.51 -9.41 13.00
N THR A 78 9.33 -8.14 13.34
CA THR A 78 10.12 -7.40 14.33
C THR A 78 9.35 -6.18 14.84
N TYR A 79 9.95 -5.37 15.70
CA TYR A 79 9.40 -4.12 16.23
C TYR A 79 10.49 -3.04 16.33
N CYS A 80 10.09 -1.77 16.35
CA CYS A 80 11.02 -0.67 16.58
C CYS A 80 11.44 -0.60 18.07
N PRO A 81 12.71 -0.28 18.39
CA PRO A 81 13.76 0.14 17.47
C PRO A 81 14.38 -1.01 16.67
N LEU A 82 14.65 -0.76 15.40
CA LEU A 82 15.36 -1.68 14.51
C LEU A 82 16.87 -1.54 14.70
N VAL A 83 17.60 -2.65 14.59
CA VAL A 83 19.07 -2.64 14.62
C VAL A 83 19.62 -2.54 13.19
N GLN A 84 20.79 -1.93 13.03
CA GLN A 84 21.48 -1.90 11.74
C GLN A 84 21.62 -3.33 11.16
N ASP A 85 21.45 -3.42 9.84
CA ASP A 85 21.56 -4.62 9.02
C ASP A 85 20.46 -5.67 9.22
N GLU A 86 19.47 -5.40 10.09
CA GLU A 86 18.28 -6.23 10.27
C GLU A 86 17.44 -6.32 8.99
N ILE A 87 16.92 -7.52 8.69
CA ILE A 87 15.95 -7.73 7.60
C ILE A 87 14.55 -7.54 8.16
N VAL A 88 13.85 -6.55 7.60
CA VAL A 88 12.55 -6.08 8.09
C VAL A 88 11.47 -6.43 7.08
N GLN A 89 10.37 -6.98 7.58
CA GLN A 89 9.13 -7.21 6.84
C GLN A 89 8.07 -6.22 7.32
N TYR A 90 7.46 -5.53 6.38
CA TYR A 90 6.48 -4.46 6.62
C TYR A 90 5.29 -4.63 5.69
N THR A 91 4.08 -4.45 6.20
CA THR A 91 2.86 -4.46 5.40
C THR A 91 2.17 -3.09 5.47
N LEU A 92 2.06 -2.39 4.33
CA LEU A 92 1.20 -1.22 4.21
C LEU A 92 -0.20 -1.65 3.81
N GLN A 93 -1.22 -1.12 4.49
CA GLN A 93 -2.61 -1.19 4.08
C GLN A 93 -3.10 0.22 3.74
N MET A 94 -3.18 0.53 2.43
CA MET A 94 -3.70 1.80 1.95
C MET A 94 -5.16 1.63 1.54
N PHE A 95 -6.08 2.26 2.28
CA PHE A 95 -7.50 2.25 1.91
C PHE A 95 -7.73 3.07 0.64
N ILE A 96 -8.48 2.55 -0.33
CA ILE A 96 -8.83 3.27 -1.56
C ILE A 96 -10.17 3.99 -1.35
N GLN A 97 -10.09 5.27 -1.01
CA GLN A 97 -11.28 6.06 -0.69
C GLN A 97 -12.24 6.19 -1.90
N PRO A 98 -13.57 6.23 -1.66
CA PRO A 98 -14.57 6.37 -2.73
C PRO A 98 -14.58 7.75 -3.39
N SER A 99 -13.89 8.73 -2.81
CA SER A 99 -13.70 10.07 -3.37
C SER A 99 -12.73 10.10 -4.56
N PHE A 100 -11.89 9.06 -4.73
CA PHE A 100 -10.96 9.00 -5.86
C PHE A 100 -11.71 8.68 -7.16
N PRO A 101 -11.54 9.46 -8.24
CA PRO A 101 -12.28 9.23 -9.47
C PRO A 101 -11.96 7.87 -10.10
N VAL A 102 -13.01 7.10 -10.41
CA VAL A 102 -12.90 5.83 -11.14
C VAL A 102 -12.28 6.04 -12.53
N GLY A 103 -11.46 5.08 -12.96
CA GLY A 103 -10.75 5.10 -14.25
C GLY A 103 -9.49 5.95 -14.24
N THR A 104 -9.19 6.61 -13.13
CA THR A 104 -7.95 7.39 -12.97
C THR A 104 -6.78 6.44 -12.75
N SER A 105 -5.75 6.56 -13.61
CA SER A 105 -4.49 5.83 -13.52
C SER A 105 -3.35 6.80 -13.24
N LEU A 106 -2.66 6.63 -12.11
CA LEU A 106 -1.63 7.56 -11.64
C LEU A 106 -0.43 6.80 -11.06
N PRO A 107 0.81 7.26 -11.29
CA PRO A 107 1.94 6.80 -10.50
C PRO A 107 1.76 7.19 -9.04
N VAL A 108 1.91 6.24 -8.12
CA VAL A 108 2.03 6.52 -6.68
C VAL A 108 3.40 6.05 -6.21
N GLU A 109 4.08 6.94 -5.51
CA GLU A 109 5.34 6.66 -4.84
C GLU A 109 5.08 6.36 -3.37
N PHE A 110 5.59 5.23 -2.89
CA PHE A 110 5.62 4.88 -1.49
C PHE A 110 7.05 5.04 -1.00
N ARG A 111 7.24 5.82 0.07
CA ARG A 111 8.54 6.09 0.67
C ARG A 111 8.47 5.91 2.17
N ILE A 112 9.47 5.27 2.74
CA ILE A 112 9.62 5.16 4.19
C ILE A 112 10.77 6.07 4.62
N THR A 113 10.57 6.87 5.65
CA THR A 113 11.61 7.69 6.30
C THR A 113 11.80 7.30 7.74
N ASP A 114 12.99 7.55 8.28
CA ASP A 114 13.23 7.49 9.72
C ASP A 114 12.90 8.82 10.43
N ASP A 115 13.25 8.90 11.71
CA ASP A 115 13.13 10.08 12.59
C ASP A 115 13.96 11.28 12.12
N THR A 116 14.99 11.07 11.29
CA THR A 116 15.78 12.15 10.69
C THR A 116 15.20 12.65 9.36
N ASN A 117 14.01 12.15 8.97
CA ASN A 117 13.40 12.36 7.65
C ASN A 117 14.25 11.83 6.47
N THR A 118 15.21 10.96 6.75
CA THR A 118 16.05 10.36 5.70
C THR A 118 15.32 9.18 5.10
N SER A 119 15.31 9.12 3.76
CA SER A 119 14.68 8.02 3.02
C SER A 119 15.37 6.69 3.30
N LEU A 120 14.60 5.71 3.76
CA LEU A 120 15.03 4.34 4.02
C LEU A 120 14.79 3.44 2.82
N MET A 121 13.71 3.66 2.10
CA MET A 121 13.41 3.01 0.81
C MET A 121 12.33 3.77 0.06
N CYS A 122 12.22 3.51 -1.24
CA CYS A 122 11.12 3.95 -2.08
C CYS A 122 10.72 2.88 -3.10
N ILE A 123 9.47 2.92 -3.55
CA ILE A 123 8.97 2.26 -4.76
C ILE A 123 7.99 3.21 -5.45
N ARG A 124 7.84 3.10 -6.77
CA ARG A 124 6.80 3.82 -7.52
C ARG A 124 6.08 2.84 -8.44
N VAL A 125 4.76 2.83 -8.36
CA VAL A 125 3.90 1.91 -9.11
C VAL A 125 2.72 2.67 -9.72
N PRO A 126 2.35 2.39 -10.98
CA PRO A 126 1.11 2.94 -11.54
C PRO A 126 -0.09 2.20 -10.94
N LEU A 127 -1.05 2.95 -10.42
CA LEU A 127 -2.27 2.48 -9.79
C LEU A 127 -3.49 3.02 -10.53
N THR A 128 -4.45 2.14 -10.82
CA THR A 128 -5.72 2.48 -11.46
C THR A 128 -6.88 2.23 -10.50
N VAL A 129 -7.74 3.24 -10.32
CA VAL A 129 -8.93 3.11 -9.47
C VAL A 129 -10.07 2.50 -10.27
N ALA A 130 -10.59 1.37 -9.81
CA ALA A 130 -11.77 0.70 -10.37
C ALA A 130 -13.04 1.05 -9.59
N PRO A 131 -14.25 0.83 -10.16
CA PRO A 131 -15.50 0.91 -9.41
C PRO A 131 -15.47 0.01 -8.16
N PRO A 132 -16.28 0.32 -7.12
CA PRO A 132 -16.45 -0.57 -5.98
C PRO A 132 -16.85 -1.98 -6.43
N LEU A 133 -16.39 -2.99 -5.70
CA LEU A 133 -16.88 -4.35 -5.91
C LEU A 133 -18.40 -4.39 -5.67
N PRO A 134 -19.16 -5.17 -6.46
CA PRO A 134 -20.56 -5.40 -6.17
C PRO A 134 -20.70 -5.92 -4.73
N ALA A 135 -21.68 -5.41 -3.99
CA ALA A 135 -22.04 -6.05 -2.74
C ALA A 135 -22.40 -7.51 -3.06
N LEU A 136 -21.82 -8.46 -2.32
CA LEU A 136 -22.28 -9.84 -2.34
C LEU A 136 -23.71 -9.83 -1.79
N SER A 137 -24.70 -9.61 -2.65
CA SER A 137 -26.10 -9.68 -2.27
C SER A 137 -26.43 -11.11 -1.86
N ASP A 138 -27.27 -11.25 -0.82
CA ASP A 138 -27.86 -12.45 -0.22
C ASP A 138 -28.67 -13.34 -1.21
N ASP A 139 -28.15 -13.61 -2.40
CA ASP A 139 -28.84 -14.31 -3.49
C ASP A 139 -28.80 -15.85 -3.35
N VAL A 140 -28.35 -16.35 -2.18
CA VAL A 140 -28.50 -17.75 -1.77
C VAL A 140 -29.85 -17.97 -1.07
N SER A 141 -30.51 -16.92 -0.55
CA SER A 141 -31.77 -17.07 0.20
C SER A 141 -33.00 -17.30 -0.71
N ALA A 142 -32.95 -16.92 -1.99
CA ALA A 142 -34.10 -17.02 -2.89
C ALA A 142 -34.27 -18.40 -3.58
N ARG A 143 -33.33 -19.35 -3.42
CA ARG A 143 -33.41 -20.66 -4.10
C ARG A 143 -34.00 -21.81 -3.28
N ASN A 144 -34.31 -21.60 -2.00
CA ASN A 144 -34.76 -22.70 -1.11
C ASN A 144 -36.17 -22.57 -0.53
N VAL A 145 -37.06 -21.77 -1.13
CA VAL A 145 -38.48 -21.73 -0.74
C VAL A 145 -39.37 -22.01 -1.94
N THR A 146 -39.61 -23.29 -2.21
CA THR A 146 -40.93 -23.89 -2.56
C THR A 146 -40.77 -25.36 -2.97
N HIS A 147 -40.72 -26.25 -1.97
CA HIS A 147 -41.14 -27.64 -2.17
C HIS A 147 -41.80 -28.20 -0.89
N VAL A 148 -42.86 -27.56 -0.42
CA VAL A 148 -43.84 -28.17 0.50
C VAL A 148 -45.22 -27.58 0.24
N GLN A 149 -46.11 -28.40 -0.31
CA GLN A 149 -47.59 -28.40 -0.28
C GLN A 149 -48.02 -29.21 -1.52
N SER A 150 -48.83 -30.26 -1.45
CA SER A 150 -49.62 -30.93 -0.41
C SER A 150 -50.09 -32.25 -1.00
#